data_AF-A0A1S3EUS7-F1
#
_entry.id   AF-A0A1S3EUS7-F1
#
_cell.length_a   1.000
_cell.length_b   1.000
_cell.length_c   1.000
_cell.angle_alpha   90.00
_cell.angle_beta   90.00
_cell.angle_gamma   90.00
#
_symmetry.space_group_name_H-M   'P 1'
#
loop_
_entity.id
_entity.type
_entity.pdbx_description
1 polymer ?
#
loop_
_entity_poly.entity_id
_entity_poly.type
_entity_poly.pdbx_seq_one_letter_code
_entity_poly.pdbx_strand_id
1 'polypeptide(L)'
;MNTSPGTVGSDPVILATAGYDHTVRFWQAHSGICTRTVQHQDSQVNALEITPDRSMIAAAGYQHIRMYDLNSNNPNPIISYDGVNKNIASVGFHEDGRWMYTGGEDCTARIWDLRSRNLQCQRIFQVNAPINCVCLHPNQAELIVGDQSGAIHIWDLKTDHNEQLIPEPEFSITSAHIDPDASYMAAVNSMGNCYVWNLTGGIGDEVTQLIPKTKIPAHTRYALQCRFSPDSTLLATCSADQTCKIWRTSNFSLMTELSIKSSNPAESSRGWMWGCAFSGDSQYIVTASSDNLARLWCVETGEIKREYGGHQKAVVCLAFNDSVLG
;
A
#
# COMPACT_ATOMS: atom_id res chain seq x y z
N MET A 1 -4.56 -33.24 -4.13
CA MET A 1 -3.78 -32.28 -4.95
C MET A 1 -2.46 -32.11 -4.22
N ASN A 2 -1.36 -32.58 -4.81
CA ASN A 2 -0.03 -32.52 -4.18
C ASN A 2 0.47 -31.08 -4.20
N THR A 3 0.39 -30.38 -3.07
CA THR A 3 1.17 -29.17 -2.85
C THR A 3 2.60 -29.57 -2.55
N SER A 4 3.54 -29.05 -3.31
CA SER A 4 4.97 -29.23 -3.08
C SER A 4 5.32 -28.57 -1.73
N PRO A 5 5.92 -29.28 -0.76
CA PRO A 5 6.35 -28.64 0.49
C PRO A 5 7.42 -27.59 0.15
N GLY A 6 7.16 -26.33 0.48
CA GLY A 6 8.12 -25.22 0.33
C GLY A 6 7.74 -24.09 -0.64
N THR A 7 6.48 -23.99 -1.09
CA THR A 7 6.01 -22.86 -1.91
C THR A 7 5.48 -21.72 -1.04
N VAL A 8 5.84 -20.47 -1.35
CA VAL A 8 5.46 -19.28 -0.55
C VAL A 8 3.93 -19.15 -0.42
N GLY A 9 3.19 -19.42 -1.50
CA GLY A 9 1.72 -19.30 -1.51
C GLY A 9 0.98 -20.27 -0.59
N SER A 10 1.63 -21.35 -0.14
CA SER A 10 1.02 -22.34 0.76
C SER A 10 1.16 -22.02 2.25
N ASP A 11 2.00 -21.05 2.61
CA ASP A 11 2.12 -20.58 3.99
C ASP A 11 0.85 -19.79 4.34
N PRO A 12 0.21 -19.97 5.51
CA PRO A 12 -0.93 -19.14 5.92
C PRO A 12 -0.63 -17.65 5.87
N VAL A 13 0.63 -17.23 6.08
CA VAL A 13 1.06 -15.83 6.07
C VAL A 13 2.07 -15.60 4.95
N ILE A 14 1.79 -14.61 4.11
CA ILE A 14 2.70 -14.16 3.06
C ILE A 14 3.19 -12.77 3.43
N LEU A 15 4.50 -12.63 3.64
CA LEU A 15 5.17 -11.36 3.79
C LEU A 15 6.21 -11.20 2.68
N ALA A 16 6.06 -10.16 1.87
CA ALA A 16 7.02 -9.79 0.83
C ALA A 16 7.51 -8.35 1.03
N THR A 17 8.77 -8.09 0.71
CA THR A 17 9.39 -6.77 0.78
C THR A 17 10.22 -6.49 -0.47
N ALA A 18 10.27 -5.23 -0.89
CA ALA A 18 11.10 -4.81 -2.01
C ALA A 18 11.53 -3.34 -1.89
N GLY A 19 12.53 -2.97 -2.68
CA GLY A 19 13.09 -1.63 -2.70
C GLY A 19 14.12 -1.45 -3.81
N TYR A 20 15.26 -0.83 -3.49
CA TYR A 20 16.25 -0.43 -4.48
C TYR A 20 17.34 -1.47 -4.79
N ASP A 21 17.34 -2.61 -4.11
CA ASP A 21 18.37 -3.65 -4.30
C ASP A 21 18.04 -4.64 -5.43
N HIS A 22 17.04 -4.34 -6.25
CA HIS A 22 16.60 -5.15 -7.39
C HIS A 22 16.13 -6.55 -6.99
N THR A 23 15.67 -6.73 -5.74
CA THR A 23 15.10 -7.99 -5.27
C THR A 23 13.74 -7.80 -4.63
N VAL A 24 12.87 -8.80 -4.81
CA VAL A 24 11.67 -9.00 -4.00
C VAL A 24 11.96 -10.19 -3.10
N ARG A 25 11.89 -9.99 -1.78
CA ARG A 25 12.17 -11.03 -0.78
C ARG A 25 10.89 -11.47 -0.11
N PHE A 26 10.73 -12.78 0.05
CA PHE A 26 9.63 -13.40 0.76
C PHE A 26 10.13 -13.94 2.10
N TRP A 27 9.34 -13.74 3.14
CA TRP A 27 9.73 -14.01 4.52
C TRP A 27 8.69 -14.88 5.20
N GLN A 28 9.15 -15.77 6.08
CA GLN A 28 8.31 -16.36 7.10
C GLN A 28 8.13 -15.37 8.24
N ALA A 29 6.90 -14.87 8.41
CA ALA A 29 6.59 -13.87 9.44
C ALA A 29 6.95 -14.35 10.87
N HIS A 30 6.78 -15.65 11.15
CA HIS A 30 7.02 -16.23 12.48
C HIS A 30 8.50 -16.52 12.79
N SER A 31 9.40 -16.56 11.80
CA SER A 31 10.82 -16.94 12.01
C SER A 31 11.79 -15.83 11.61
N GLY A 32 11.42 -14.97 10.66
CA GLY A 32 12.31 -13.95 10.10
C GLY A 32 13.20 -14.48 8.98
N ILE A 33 13.03 -15.74 8.59
CA ILE A 33 13.84 -16.38 7.56
C ILE A 33 13.32 -15.97 6.19
N CYS A 34 14.24 -15.53 5.31
CA CYS A 34 13.95 -15.32 3.90
C CYS A 34 13.76 -16.67 3.21
N THR A 35 12.55 -16.98 2.75
CA THR A 35 12.21 -18.25 2.11
C THR A 35 12.58 -18.24 0.63
N ARG A 36 12.38 -17.11 -0.05
CA ARG A 36 12.63 -16.96 -1.48
C ARG A 36 13.04 -15.54 -1.81
N THR A 37 13.95 -15.41 -2.76
CA THR A 37 14.34 -14.11 -3.34
C THR A 37 14.11 -14.17 -4.84
N VAL A 38 13.39 -13.19 -5.36
CA VAL A 38 13.06 -13.01 -6.78
C VAL A 38 13.83 -11.81 -7.31
N GLN A 39 14.36 -11.92 -8.52
CA GLN A 39 15.10 -10.84 -9.16
C GLN A 39 14.12 -9.88 -9.85
N HIS A 40 14.27 -8.59 -9.57
CA HIS A 40 13.53 -7.50 -10.18
C HIS A 40 14.53 -6.48 -10.74
N GLN A 41 15.18 -6.87 -11.84
CA GLN A 41 16.20 -6.06 -12.50
C GLN A 41 15.58 -4.84 -13.20
N ASP A 42 16.43 -3.89 -13.60
CA ASP A 42 16.09 -2.72 -14.43
C ASP A 42 15.20 -1.65 -13.78
N SER A 43 14.67 -1.89 -12.58
CA SER A 43 13.89 -0.89 -11.84
C SER A 43 13.80 -1.19 -10.35
N GLN A 44 13.58 -0.14 -9.56
CA GLN A 44 13.08 -0.24 -8.19
C GLN A 44 11.60 -0.68 -8.15
N VAL A 45 11.14 -1.10 -6.98
CA VAL A 45 9.72 -1.42 -6.75
C VAL A 45 9.09 -0.33 -5.89
N ASN A 46 8.07 0.33 -6.42
CA ASN A 46 7.35 1.41 -5.76
C ASN A 46 6.19 0.88 -4.91
N ALA A 47 5.48 -0.15 -5.41
CA ALA A 47 4.38 -0.80 -4.70
C ALA A 47 4.39 -2.31 -4.92
N LEU A 48 4.03 -3.04 -3.86
CA LEU A 48 3.83 -4.49 -3.87
C LEU A 48 2.41 -4.79 -3.39
N GLU A 49 1.76 -5.75 -4.04
CA GLU A 49 0.44 -6.21 -3.63
C GLU A 49 0.20 -7.66 -4.04
N ILE A 50 -0.37 -8.44 -3.12
CA ILE A 50 -0.71 -9.84 -3.33
C ILE A 50 -2.12 -9.91 -3.91
N THR A 51 -2.33 -10.74 -4.93
CA THR A 51 -3.66 -10.92 -5.51
C THR A 51 -4.64 -11.52 -4.47
N PRO A 52 -5.94 -11.18 -4.52
CA PRO A 52 -6.92 -11.68 -3.54
C PRO A 52 -7.01 -13.21 -3.48
N ASP A 53 -6.79 -13.89 -4.61
CA ASP A 53 -6.75 -15.36 -4.72
C ASP A 53 -5.42 -15.98 -4.22
N ARG A 54 -4.47 -15.15 -3.77
CA ARG A 54 -3.15 -15.52 -3.28
C ARG A 54 -2.30 -16.30 -4.29
N SER A 55 -2.62 -16.20 -5.57
CA SER A 55 -1.88 -16.91 -6.63
C SER A 55 -0.61 -16.18 -7.07
N MET A 56 -0.62 -14.85 -7.05
CA MET A 56 0.46 -14.02 -7.56
C MET A 56 0.70 -12.78 -6.69
N ILE A 57 1.83 -12.12 -6.94
CA ILE A 57 2.16 -10.80 -6.39
C ILE A 57 2.54 -9.84 -7.51
N ALA A 58 1.96 -8.64 -7.50
CA ALA A 58 2.34 -7.53 -8.37
C ALA A 58 3.51 -6.75 -7.76
N ALA A 59 4.49 -6.44 -8.59
CA ALA A 59 5.53 -5.46 -8.34
C ALA A 59 5.43 -4.33 -9.37
N ALA A 60 4.92 -3.18 -8.93
CA ALA A 60 4.83 -1.97 -9.74
C ALA A 60 6.14 -1.17 -9.61
N GLY A 61 6.76 -0.85 -10.74
CA GLY A 61 8.02 -0.11 -10.80
C GLY A 61 8.01 1.00 -11.85
N TYR A 62 9.17 1.24 -12.45
CA TYR A 62 9.34 2.18 -13.55
C TYR A 62 8.91 1.52 -14.87
N GLN A 63 7.81 2.02 -15.47
CA GLN A 63 7.30 1.64 -16.80
C GLN A 63 6.72 0.22 -16.94
N HIS A 64 6.85 -0.64 -15.93
CA HIS A 64 6.30 -2.00 -15.94
C HIS A 64 5.61 -2.38 -14.62
N ILE A 65 4.61 -3.26 -14.71
CA ILE A 65 4.11 -4.06 -13.59
C ILE A 65 4.47 -5.52 -13.84
N ARG A 66 5.26 -6.11 -12.96
CA ARG A 66 5.67 -7.52 -13.05
C ARG A 66 4.88 -8.36 -12.06
N MET A 67 4.26 -9.43 -12.55
CA MET A 67 3.52 -10.41 -11.75
C MET A 67 4.40 -11.64 -11.51
N TYR A 68 4.58 -12.03 -10.26
CA TYR A 68 5.34 -13.21 -9.88
C TYR A 68 4.44 -14.27 -9.25
N ASP A 69 4.73 -15.53 -9.57
CA ASP A 69 3.98 -16.68 -9.01
C ASP A 69 4.35 -16.90 -7.55
N LEU A 70 3.33 -17.03 -6.70
CA LEU A 70 3.49 -17.41 -5.30
C LEU A 70 3.52 -18.93 -5.12
N ASN A 71 2.91 -19.68 -6.03
CA ASN A 71 2.73 -21.13 -5.94
C ASN A 71 3.83 -21.94 -6.61
N SER A 72 4.64 -21.32 -7.48
CA SER A 72 5.84 -21.94 -8.03
C SER A 72 7.10 -21.20 -7.59
N ASN A 73 8.24 -21.89 -7.57
CA ASN A 73 9.53 -21.28 -7.26
C ASN A 73 10.18 -20.57 -8.47
N ASN A 74 9.39 -20.19 -9.48
CA ASN A 74 9.90 -19.52 -10.69
C ASN A 74 10.44 -18.10 -10.35
N PRO A 75 11.73 -17.81 -10.51
CA PRO A 75 12.28 -16.50 -10.17
C PRO A 75 11.90 -15.39 -11.17
N ASN A 76 11.28 -15.74 -12.29
CA ASN A 76 10.96 -14.78 -13.37
C ASN A 76 9.50 -14.32 -13.29
N PRO A 77 9.19 -13.12 -13.79
CA PRO A 77 7.80 -12.67 -13.92
C PRO A 77 7.02 -13.59 -14.88
N ILE A 78 5.79 -13.94 -14.51
CA ILE A 78 4.87 -14.69 -15.38
C ILE A 78 4.22 -13.74 -16.40
N ILE A 79 3.87 -12.54 -15.95
CA ILE A 79 3.18 -11.51 -16.74
C ILE A 79 3.92 -10.20 -16.49
N SER A 80 4.19 -9.46 -17.57
CA SER A 80 4.74 -8.11 -17.53
C SER A 80 3.81 -7.18 -18.28
N TYR A 81 3.18 -6.24 -17.58
CA TYR A 81 2.40 -5.17 -18.19
C TYR A 81 3.33 -4.00 -18.49
N ASP A 82 3.54 -3.73 -19.77
CA ASP A 82 4.39 -2.64 -20.28
C ASP A 82 3.54 -1.58 -21.00
N GLY A 83 4.17 -0.51 -21.48
CA GLY A 83 3.51 0.56 -22.26
C GLY A 83 3.10 1.78 -21.44
N VAL A 84 3.53 1.86 -20.18
CA VAL A 84 3.47 3.06 -19.33
C VAL A 84 4.82 3.78 -19.41
N ASN A 85 4.82 5.11 -19.50
CA ASN A 85 6.04 5.87 -19.81
C ASN A 85 6.80 6.42 -18.59
N LYS A 86 6.26 6.27 -17.37
CA LYS A 86 6.87 6.73 -16.11
C LYS A 86 6.65 5.71 -14.97
N ASN A 87 6.98 6.08 -13.74
CA ASN A 87 6.72 5.23 -12.58
C ASN A 87 5.23 4.95 -12.40
N ILE A 88 4.95 3.72 -12.02
CA ILE A 88 3.67 3.29 -11.51
C ILE A 88 3.81 3.34 -9.98
N ALA A 89 3.09 4.26 -9.35
CA ALA A 89 3.27 4.61 -7.94
C ALA A 89 2.48 3.66 -7.02
N SER A 90 1.34 3.16 -7.49
CA SER A 90 0.43 2.33 -6.71
C SER A 90 -0.29 1.32 -7.61
N VAL A 91 -0.51 0.14 -7.06
CA VAL A 91 -1.25 -0.97 -7.66
C VAL A 91 -2.31 -1.43 -6.67
N GLY A 92 -3.34 -2.03 -7.22
CA GLY A 92 -4.54 -2.46 -6.54
C GLY A 92 -5.25 -3.61 -7.24
N PHE A 93 -5.95 -4.46 -6.50
CA PHE A 93 -6.80 -5.50 -7.08
C PHE A 93 -8.26 -5.41 -6.64
N HIS A 94 -9.16 -5.69 -7.57
CA HIS A 94 -10.56 -5.98 -7.24
C HIS A 94 -10.66 -7.37 -6.60
N GLU A 95 -11.54 -7.53 -5.60
CA GLU A 95 -11.67 -8.76 -4.80
C GLU A 95 -11.92 -10.03 -5.63
N ASP A 96 -12.76 -9.97 -6.66
CA ASP A 96 -12.98 -11.06 -7.63
C ASP A 96 -11.72 -11.51 -8.41
N GLY A 97 -10.59 -10.81 -8.30
CA GLY A 97 -9.33 -11.15 -8.97
C GLY A 97 -9.32 -10.95 -10.48
N ARG A 98 -10.31 -10.23 -11.04
CA ARG A 98 -10.45 -10.00 -12.49
C ARG A 98 -9.82 -8.71 -12.96
N TRP A 99 -9.78 -7.71 -12.08
CA TRP A 99 -9.36 -6.35 -12.40
C TRP A 99 -8.20 -5.94 -11.53
N MET A 100 -7.23 -5.28 -12.15
CA MET A 100 -6.16 -4.56 -11.46
C MET A 100 -6.32 -3.07 -11.75
N TYR A 101 -6.08 -2.23 -10.75
CA TYR A 101 -6.06 -0.77 -10.90
C TYR A 101 -4.67 -0.23 -10.55
N THR A 102 -4.25 0.83 -11.24
CA THR A 102 -2.91 1.41 -11.05
C THR A 102 -2.95 2.92 -11.18
N GLY A 103 -2.11 3.63 -10.41
CA GLY A 103 -1.86 5.06 -10.56
C GLY A 103 -0.42 5.33 -10.97
N GLY A 104 -0.22 6.23 -11.94
CA GLY A 104 1.11 6.54 -12.50
C GLY A 104 1.51 8.02 -12.42
N GLU A 105 2.82 8.25 -12.49
CA GLU A 105 3.42 9.59 -12.59
C GLU A 105 3.17 10.29 -13.95
N ASP A 106 2.55 9.58 -14.88
CA ASP A 106 2.06 10.08 -16.16
C ASP A 106 0.65 10.64 -16.08
N CYS A 107 0.17 10.89 -14.86
CA CYS A 107 -1.10 11.53 -14.54
C CYS A 107 -2.31 10.68 -14.96
N THR A 108 -2.16 9.35 -15.01
CA THR A 108 -3.25 8.44 -15.36
C THR A 108 -3.48 7.35 -14.33
N ALA A 109 -4.75 7.17 -13.96
CA ALA A 109 -5.22 5.95 -13.32
C ALA A 109 -5.71 4.98 -14.42
N ARG A 110 -5.39 3.70 -14.28
CA ARG A 110 -5.69 2.67 -15.29
C ARG A 110 -6.38 1.48 -14.68
N ILE A 111 -7.24 0.84 -15.46
CA ILE A 111 -7.86 -0.45 -15.15
C ILE A 111 -7.38 -1.49 -16.16
N TRP A 112 -6.96 -2.65 -15.68
CA TRP A 112 -6.40 -3.75 -16.46
C TRP A 112 -7.26 -5.02 -16.27
N ASP A 113 -7.59 -5.72 -17.36
CA ASP A 113 -8.26 -7.03 -17.30
C ASP A 113 -7.21 -8.14 -17.18
N LEU A 114 -7.18 -8.83 -16.03
CA LEU A 114 -6.22 -9.90 -15.75
C LEU A 114 -6.51 -11.19 -16.53
N ARG A 115 -7.73 -11.32 -17.09
CA ARG A 115 -8.14 -12.49 -17.88
C ARG A 115 -7.79 -12.33 -19.35
N SER A 116 -7.59 -11.09 -19.79
CA SER A 116 -7.26 -10.76 -21.17
C SER A 116 -5.81 -11.11 -21.49
N ARG A 117 -5.57 -11.67 -22.68
CA ARG A 117 -4.20 -11.82 -23.21
C ARG A 117 -3.65 -10.52 -23.80
N ASN A 118 -4.53 -9.56 -24.08
CA ASN A 118 -4.12 -8.23 -24.50
C ASN A 118 -3.77 -7.42 -23.25
N LEU A 119 -2.47 -7.16 -23.05
CA LEU A 119 -1.92 -6.49 -21.88
C LEU A 119 -2.10 -4.96 -21.93
N GLN A 120 -2.93 -4.43 -22.84
CA GLN A 120 -3.31 -3.03 -22.86
C GLN A 120 -4.34 -2.75 -21.75
N CYS A 121 -4.25 -1.57 -21.13
CA CYS A 121 -5.26 -1.13 -20.17
C CYS A 121 -6.62 -0.95 -20.85
N GLN A 122 -7.69 -1.32 -20.15
CA GLN A 122 -9.06 -1.23 -20.66
C GLN A 122 -9.66 0.16 -20.50
N ARG A 123 -9.37 0.83 -19.37
CA ARG A 123 -9.88 2.17 -19.06
C ARG A 123 -8.76 3.04 -18.54
N ILE A 124 -8.85 4.33 -18.86
CA ILE A 124 -7.91 5.36 -18.44
C ILE A 124 -8.73 6.52 -17.86
N PHE A 125 -8.36 6.94 -16.67
CA PHE A 125 -8.81 8.17 -16.06
C PHE A 125 -7.62 9.13 -15.98
N GLN A 126 -7.68 10.21 -16.76
CA GLN A 126 -6.59 11.19 -16.90
C GLN A 126 -6.83 12.38 -15.98
N VAL A 127 -5.81 12.74 -15.21
CA VAL A 127 -5.76 13.95 -14.37
C VAL A 127 -4.63 14.87 -14.81
N ASN A 128 -4.53 16.04 -14.17
CA ASN A 128 -3.60 17.10 -14.56
C ASN A 128 -2.25 17.04 -13.82
N ALA A 129 -2.13 16.23 -12.77
CA ALA A 129 -0.91 16.08 -11.98
C ALA A 129 -0.55 14.59 -11.78
N PRO A 130 0.73 14.26 -11.51
CA PRO A 130 1.15 12.89 -11.25
C PRO A 130 0.36 12.26 -10.09
N ILE A 131 -0.06 11.01 -10.24
CA ILE A 131 -0.81 10.28 -9.22
C ILE A 131 0.18 9.56 -8.29
N ASN A 132 0.01 9.75 -6.98
CA ASN A 132 0.84 9.09 -5.98
C ASN A 132 0.19 7.82 -5.42
N CYS A 133 -1.14 7.78 -5.35
CA CYS A 133 -1.86 6.65 -4.76
C CYS A 133 -3.20 6.38 -5.42
N VAL A 134 -3.59 5.11 -5.42
CA VAL A 134 -4.93 4.65 -5.78
C VAL A 134 -5.45 3.70 -4.71
N CYS A 135 -6.75 3.79 -4.40
CA CYS A 135 -7.40 2.94 -3.40
C CYS A 135 -8.83 2.66 -3.86
N LEU A 136 -9.18 1.38 -4.00
CA LEU A 136 -10.54 0.97 -4.34
C LEU A 136 -11.42 1.05 -3.09
N HIS A 137 -12.60 1.61 -3.25
CA HIS A 137 -13.62 1.62 -2.21
C HIS A 137 -14.10 0.17 -1.95
N PRO A 138 -14.39 -0.22 -0.70
CA PRO A 138 -14.84 -1.59 -0.37
C PRO A 138 -16.07 -2.07 -1.17
N ASN A 139 -16.92 -1.16 -1.64
CA ASN A 139 -18.05 -1.44 -2.55
C ASN A 139 -17.64 -1.92 -3.96
N GLN A 140 -16.34 -1.95 -4.28
CA GLN A 140 -15.76 -2.33 -5.57
C GLN A 140 -16.20 -1.48 -6.78
N ALA A 141 -16.85 -0.34 -6.53
CA ALA A 141 -17.46 0.50 -7.58
C ALA A 141 -16.77 1.86 -7.75
N GLU A 142 -16.07 2.35 -6.73
CA GLU A 142 -15.42 3.66 -6.76
C GLU A 142 -13.92 3.53 -6.54
N LEU A 143 -13.13 4.29 -7.29
CA LEU A 143 -11.68 4.36 -7.15
C LEU A 143 -11.28 5.75 -6.66
N ILE A 144 -10.61 5.80 -5.50
CA ILE A 144 -9.97 7.01 -5.00
C ILE A 144 -8.60 7.16 -5.64
N VAL A 145 -8.31 8.35 -6.15
CA VAL A 145 -7.03 8.69 -6.78
C VAL A 145 -6.49 9.97 -6.15
N GLY A 146 -5.34 9.89 -5.47
CA GLY A 146 -4.67 11.04 -4.87
C GLY A 146 -3.46 11.50 -5.69
N ASP A 147 -3.40 12.80 -6.00
CA ASP A 147 -2.39 13.37 -6.90
C ASP A 147 -1.44 14.39 -6.23
N GLN A 148 -0.41 14.79 -6.97
CA GLN A 148 0.60 15.75 -6.52
C GLN A 148 0.13 17.20 -6.43
N SER A 149 -1.04 17.54 -7.01
CA SER A 149 -1.62 18.88 -6.86
C SER A 149 -2.32 19.08 -5.52
N GLY A 150 -2.55 17.98 -4.78
CA GLY A 150 -3.32 17.97 -3.55
C GLY A 150 -4.77 17.53 -3.76
N ALA A 151 -5.13 17.13 -4.98
CA ALA A 151 -6.47 16.67 -5.28
C ALA A 151 -6.66 15.19 -4.95
N ILE A 152 -7.86 14.89 -4.47
CA ILE A 152 -8.41 13.55 -4.32
C ILE A 152 -9.58 13.45 -5.29
N HIS A 153 -9.49 12.51 -6.23
CA HIS A 153 -10.53 12.20 -7.18
C HIS A 153 -11.26 10.94 -6.74
N ILE A 154 -12.59 10.96 -6.80
CA ILE A 154 -13.45 9.80 -6.60
C ILE A 154 -14.01 9.45 -7.97
N TRP A 155 -13.48 8.40 -8.57
CA TRP A 155 -13.90 7.95 -9.89
C TRP A 155 -14.87 6.77 -9.78
N ASP A 156 -16.12 6.98 -10.19
CA ASP A 156 -17.13 5.93 -10.27
C ASP A 156 -16.88 5.05 -11.52
N LEU A 157 -16.55 3.79 -11.26
CA LEU A 157 -16.25 2.80 -12.28
C LEU A 157 -17.50 2.38 -13.06
N LYS A 158 -18.73 2.63 -12.59
CA LYS A 158 -19.96 2.32 -13.33
C LYS A 158 -20.35 3.44 -14.28
N THR A 159 -20.34 4.69 -13.80
CA THR A 159 -20.88 5.84 -14.54
C THR A 159 -19.82 6.69 -15.26
N ASP A 160 -18.54 6.45 -15.00
CA ASP A 160 -17.43 7.33 -15.42
C ASP A 160 -17.51 8.76 -14.85
N HIS A 161 -18.36 8.97 -13.84
CA HIS A 161 -18.40 10.23 -13.11
C HIS A 161 -17.16 10.38 -12.22
N ASN A 162 -16.66 11.61 -12.10
CA ASN A 162 -15.55 11.94 -11.21
C ASN A 162 -15.94 13.13 -10.34
N GLU A 163 -15.81 12.96 -9.03
CA GLU A 163 -15.86 14.06 -8.06
C GLU A 163 -14.45 14.40 -7.59
N GLN A 164 -14.15 15.69 -7.48
CA GLN A 164 -12.84 16.16 -7.04
C GLN A 164 -12.96 16.91 -5.71
N LEU A 165 -12.08 16.56 -4.78
CA LEU A 165 -11.94 17.19 -3.48
C LEU A 165 -10.50 17.64 -3.26
N ILE A 166 -10.28 18.86 -2.77
CA ILE A 166 -8.95 19.36 -2.40
C ILE A 166 -8.98 19.70 -0.91
N PRO A 167 -8.35 18.88 -0.04
CA PRO A 167 -8.35 19.13 1.41
C PRO A 167 -7.57 20.38 1.80
N GLU A 168 -6.40 20.55 1.18
CA GLU A 168 -5.54 21.71 1.33
C GLU A 168 -4.78 21.90 0.02
N PRO A 169 -4.87 23.08 -0.62
CA PRO A 169 -4.21 23.32 -1.91
C PRO A 169 -2.68 23.31 -1.76
N GLU A 170 -1.99 23.07 -2.87
CA GLU A 170 -0.52 23.11 -3.02
C GLU A 170 0.27 22.00 -2.30
N PHE A 171 -0.37 21.19 -1.46
CA PHE A 171 0.28 20.06 -0.80
C PHE A 171 -0.12 18.72 -1.42
N SER A 172 0.85 18.05 -2.04
CA SER A 172 0.73 16.71 -2.64
C SER A 172 0.12 15.68 -1.67
N ILE A 173 -0.93 14.97 -2.11
CA ILE A 173 -1.48 13.82 -1.38
C ILE A 173 -0.58 12.62 -1.66
N THR A 174 0.06 12.08 -0.63
CA THR A 174 1.04 10.99 -0.77
C THR A 174 0.37 9.62 -0.70
N SER A 175 -0.69 9.46 0.08
CA SER A 175 -1.42 8.21 0.25
C SER A 175 -2.84 8.47 0.74
N ALA A 176 -3.78 7.65 0.29
CA ALA A 176 -5.15 7.59 0.80
C ALA A 176 -5.56 6.13 1.02
N HIS A 177 -6.44 5.89 1.98
CA HIS A 177 -6.97 4.57 2.31
C HIS A 177 -8.40 4.69 2.87
N ILE A 178 -9.26 3.72 2.54
CA ILE A 178 -10.57 3.53 3.17
C ILE A 178 -10.49 2.32 4.10
N ASP A 179 -11.17 2.36 5.23
CA ASP A 179 -11.28 1.22 6.13
C ASP A 179 -12.23 0.13 5.57
N PRO A 180 -12.08 -1.15 5.92
CA PRO A 180 -12.93 -2.22 5.36
C PRO A 180 -14.43 -2.05 5.61
N ASP A 181 -14.81 -1.46 6.75
CA ASP A 181 -16.20 -1.15 7.09
C ASP A 181 -16.79 0.04 6.30
N ALA A 182 -16.00 0.66 5.40
CA ALA A 182 -16.35 1.86 4.64
C ALA A 182 -16.93 2.99 5.51
N SER A 183 -16.41 3.14 6.73
CA SER A 183 -16.83 4.16 7.70
C SER A 183 -16.01 5.45 7.54
N TYR A 184 -14.72 5.32 7.21
CA TYR A 184 -13.75 6.40 7.16
C TYR A 184 -12.84 6.32 5.94
N MET A 185 -12.60 7.47 5.34
CA MET A 185 -11.47 7.66 4.43
C MET A 185 -10.40 8.48 5.13
N ALA A 186 -9.14 8.10 4.99
CA ALA A 186 -7.99 8.87 5.42
C ALA A 186 -7.11 9.22 4.22
N ALA A 187 -6.53 10.42 4.24
CA ALA A 187 -5.50 10.82 3.28
C ALA A 187 -4.40 11.60 3.99
N VAL A 188 -3.16 11.35 3.60
CA VAL A 188 -1.98 12.03 4.12
C VAL A 188 -1.31 12.85 3.03
N ASN A 189 -0.69 13.96 3.41
CA ASN A 189 0.00 14.86 2.48
C ASN A 189 1.49 15.03 2.80
N SER A 190 2.19 15.70 1.87
CA SER A 190 3.62 15.98 1.98
C SER A 190 4.01 16.88 3.17
N MET A 191 3.06 17.61 3.76
CA MET A 191 3.29 18.43 4.95
C MET A 191 3.24 17.61 6.26
N GLY A 192 2.78 16.37 6.20
CA GLY A 192 2.62 15.50 7.39
C GLY A 192 1.25 15.59 8.05
N ASN A 193 0.27 16.24 7.42
CA ASN A 193 -1.10 16.25 7.88
C ASN A 193 -1.82 14.96 7.43
N CYS A 194 -2.70 14.44 8.28
CA CYS A 194 -3.65 13.39 7.96
C CYS A 194 -5.06 13.96 8.05
N TYR A 195 -5.82 13.89 6.96
CA TYR A 195 -7.22 14.29 6.90
C TYR A 195 -8.08 13.05 6.95
N VAL A 196 -9.20 13.13 7.68
CA VAL A 196 -10.15 12.03 7.80
C VAL A 196 -11.55 12.52 7.47
N TRP A 197 -12.27 11.74 6.68
CA TRP A 197 -13.66 11.95 6.30
C TRP A 197 -14.51 10.80 6.80
N ASN A 198 -15.74 11.10 7.22
CA ASN A 198 -16.77 10.08 7.27
C ASN A 198 -17.23 9.78 5.84
N LEU A 199 -17.43 8.50 5.56
CA LEU A 199 -18.07 8.04 4.34
C LEU A 199 -19.57 7.86 4.62
N THR A 200 -20.40 8.40 3.73
CA THR A 200 -21.86 8.20 3.77
C THR A 200 -22.36 7.92 2.36
N GLY A 201 -23.32 7.01 2.20
CA GLY A 201 -23.76 6.54 0.89
C GLY A 201 -22.91 5.36 0.41
N GLY A 202 -22.78 5.16 -0.91
CA GLY A 202 -21.96 4.11 -1.50
C GLY A 202 -22.59 2.72 -1.53
N ILE A 203 -23.87 2.61 -1.14
CA ILE A 203 -24.68 1.39 -1.23
C ILE A 203 -25.61 1.49 -2.43
N GLY A 204 -25.48 0.55 -3.38
CA GLY A 204 -26.31 0.51 -4.59
C GLY A 204 -25.88 1.55 -5.64
N ASP A 205 -26.75 2.53 -5.90
CA ASP A 205 -26.57 3.59 -6.89
C ASP A 205 -26.34 4.98 -6.25
N GLU A 206 -26.32 5.07 -4.91
CA GLU A 206 -26.04 6.33 -4.20
C GLU A 206 -24.54 6.64 -4.21
N VAL A 207 -24.18 7.84 -4.69
CA VAL A 207 -22.80 8.33 -4.72
C VAL A 207 -22.25 8.46 -3.31
N THR A 208 -21.01 8.01 -3.10
CA THR A 208 -20.33 8.17 -1.81
C THR A 208 -20.02 9.64 -1.54
N GLN A 209 -20.56 10.17 -0.44
CA GLN A 209 -20.33 11.53 0.03
C GLN A 209 -19.25 11.54 1.12
N LEU A 210 -18.25 12.40 0.93
CA LEU A 210 -17.16 12.62 1.88
C LEU A 210 -17.47 13.79 2.83
N ILE A 211 -17.68 13.50 4.11
CA ILE A 211 -17.94 14.53 5.13
C ILE A 211 -16.66 14.75 5.94
N PRO A 212 -15.99 15.92 5.86
CA PRO A 212 -14.76 16.18 6.63
C PRO A 212 -15.00 16.02 8.13
N LYS A 213 -14.18 15.18 8.79
CA LYS A 213 -14.30 14.89 10.23
C LYS A 213 -13.19 15.53 11.04
N THR A 214 -11.93 15.28 10.69
CA THR A 214 -10.79 15.80 11.46
C THR A 214 -9.55 15.99 10.59
N LYS A 215 -8.69 16.93 11.03
CA LYS A 215 -7.34 17.14 10.52
C LYS A 215 -6.36 16.88 11.66
N ILE A 216 -5.55 15.84 11.50
CA ILE A 216 -4.54 15.42 12.47
C ILE A 216 -3.19 15.97 12.00
N PRO A 217 -2.49 16.81 12.78
CA PRO A 217 -1.09 17.15 12.53
C PRO A 217 -0.20 15.95 12.89
N ALA A 218 -0.22 14.93 12.04
CA ALA A 218 0.33 13.61 12.36
C ALA A 218 1.86 13.64 12.48
N HIS A 219 2.52 14.33 11.57
CA HIS A 219 3.99 14.36 11.47
C HIS A 219 4.51 15.76 11.16
N THR A 220 5.76 16.02 11.52
CA THR A 220 6.46 17.29 11.22
C THR A 220 7.22 17.26 9.89
N ARG A 221 7.35 16.07 9.29
CA ARG A 221 7.95 15.82 7.98
C ARG A 221 6.95 15.07 7.10
N TYR A 222 7.31 14.88 5.83
CA TYR A 222 6.56 14.12 4.84
C TYR A 222 5.92 12.86 5.41
N ALA A 223 4.58 12.82 5.44
CA ALA A 223 3.86 11.56 5.62
C ALA A 223 3.89 10.80 4.30
N LEU A 224 4.22 9.52 4.35
CA LEU A 224 4.51 8.68 3.19
C LEU A 224 3.38 7.71 2.88
N GLN A 225 2.79 7.09 3.90
CA GLN A 225 1.67 6.16 3.75
C GLN A 225 0.71 6.27 4.93
N CYS A 226 -0.59 6.10 4.66
CA CYS A 226 -1.58 5.81 5.69
C CYS A 226 -2.35 4.53 5.35
N ARG A 227 -2.75 3.79 6.39
CA ARG A 227 -3.50 2.52 6.22
C ARG A 227 -4.35 2.25 7.45
N PHE A 228 -5.61 1.92 7.23
CA PHE A 228 -6.50 1.45 8.31
C PHE A 228 -6.21 0.00 8.67
N SER A 229 -6.52 -0.37 9.91
CA SER A 229 -6.49 -1.76 10.35
C SER A 229 -7.71 -2.53 9.82
N PRO A 230 -7.62 -3.87 9.66
CA PRO A 230 -8.72 -4.70 9.17
C PRO A 230 -10.01 -4.64 10.00
N ASP A 231 -9.89 -4.40 11.30
CA ASP A 231 -11.00 -4.23 12.24
C ASP A 231 -11.55 -2.78 12.30
N SER A 232 -11.07 -1.88 11.45
CA SER A 232 -11.46 -0.46 11.40
C SER A 232 -11.26 0.32 12.71
N THR A 233 -10.55 -0.22 13.71
CA THR A 233 -10.35 0.44 15.02
C THR A 233 -9.12 1.34 15.07
N LEU A 234 -8.17 1.16 14.16
CA LEU A 234 -6.87 1.85 14.13
C LEU A 234 -6.56 2.43 12.74
N LEU A 235 -5.80 3.52 12.73
CA LEU A 235 -5.19 4.13 11.56
C LEU A 235 -3.70 4.23 11.80
N ALA A 236 -2.87 3.68 10.90
CA ALA A 236 -1.42 3.87 10.92
C ALA A 236 -1.00 4.94 9.92
N THR A 237 -0.02 5.77 10.30
CA THR A 237 0.61 6.77 9.44
C THR A 237 2.13 6.63 9.50
N CYS A 238 2.79 6.46 8.36
CA CYS A 238 4.24 6.36 8.23
C CYS A 238 4.83 7.66 7.71
N SER A 239 6.05 8.01 8.15
CA SER A 239 6.67 9.30 7.81
C SER A 239 8.19 9.26 7.65
N ALA A 240 8.69 10.27 6.94
CA ALA A 240 10.10 10.59 6.83
C ALA A 240 10.73 11.03 8.18
N ASP A 241 9.93 11.34 9.20
CA ASP A 241 10.43 11.58 10.56
C ASP A 241 10.91 10.31 11.30
N GLN A 242 10.96 9.17 10.60
CA GLN A 242 11.43 7.87 11.09
C GLN A 242 10.45 7.22 12.09
N THR A 243 9.17 7.62 12.02
CA THR A 243 8.11 7.08 12.87
C THR A 243 6.97 6.48 12.06
N CYS A 244 6.30 5.50 12.67
CA CYS A 244 4.95 5.10 12.32
C CYS A 244 4.06 5.35 13.54
N LYS A 245 3.05 6.20 13.39
CA LYS A 245 2.11 6.53 14.46
C LYS A 245 0.80 5.79 14.24
N ILE A 246 0.26 5.24 15.32
CA ILE A 246 -1.01 4.52 15.33
C ILE A 246 -2.03 5.35 16.09
N TRP A 247 -3.15 5.64 15.45
CA TRP A 247 -4.23 6.48 15.95
C TRP A 247 -5.49 5.64 16.13
N ARG A 248 -6.25 5.86 17.19
CA ARG A 248 -7.54 5.18 17.39
C ARG A 248 -8.63 5.85 16.55
N THR A 249 -9.44 5.11 15.82
CA THR A 249 -10.50 5.70 14.96
C THR A 249 -11.68 6.29 15.72
N SER A 250 -11.88 5.89 16.99
CA SER A 250 -12.99 6.42 17.81
C SER A 250 -12.87 7.91 18.13
N ASN A 251 -11.64 8.41 18.31
CA ASN A 251 -11.38 9.80 18.70
C ASN A 251 -10.17 10.42 17.98
N PHE A 252 -9.48 9.68 17.13
CA PHE A 252 -8.25 10.07 16.44
C PHE A 252 -7.12 10.55 17.36
N SER A 253 -7.08 10.04 18.60
CA SER A 253 -5.94 10.25 19.51
C SER A 253 -4.81 9.26 19.21
N LEU A 254 -3.56 9.71 19.36
CA LEU A 254 -2.38 8.85 19.28
C LEU A 254 -2.47 7.73 20.33
N MET A 255 -2.36 6.49 19.88
CA MET A 255 -2.32 5.29 20.72
C MET A 255 -0.89 4.83 20.95
N THR A 256 -0.13 4.63 19.86
CA THR A 256 1.23 4.09 19.90
C THR A 256 2.12 4.83 18.91
N GLU A 257 3.35 5.14 19.30
CA GLU A 257 4.39 5.67 18.40
C GLU A 257 5.49 4.63 18.23
N LEU A 258 5.64 4.11 17.00
CA LEU A 258 6.72 3.21 16.61
C LEU A 258 7.84 4.06 16.02
N SER A 259 9.05 3.95 16.56
CA SER A 259 10.17 4.79 16.15
C SER A 259 11.42 3.96 15.95
N ILE A 260 12.13 4.25 14.86
CA ILE A 260 13.46 3.69 14.56
C ILE A 260 14.57 4.73 14.76
N LYS A 261 14.26 5.85 15.42
CA LYS A 261 15.23 6.91 15.70
C LYS A 261 16.38 6.35 16.56
N SER A 262 17.60 6.77 16.24
CA SER A 262 18.74 6.50 17.11
C SER A 262 18.60 7.24 18.43
N SER A 263 19.04 6.61 19.52
CA SER A 263 19.23 7.28 20.80
C SER A 263 20.44 8.21 20.81
N ASN A 264 21.33 8.10 19.83
CA ASN A 264 22.51 8.94 19.71
C ASN A 264 22.20 10.20 18.86
N PRO A 265 22.26 11.41 19.43
CA PRO A 265 22.00 12.66 18.69
C PRO A 265 22.99 12.93 17.54
N ALA A 266 24.16 12.28 17.56
CA ALA A 266 25.18 12.40 16.51
C ALA A 266 24.91 11.50 15.30
N GLU A 267 23.99 10.52 15.41
CA GLU A 267 23.64 9.66 14.29
C GLU A 267 22.59 10.37 13.43
N SER A 268 22.99 10.76 12.22
CA SER A 268 22.05 11.29 11.22
C SER A 268 20.96 10.26 10.94
N SER A 269 19.74 10.73 10.63
CA SER A 269 18.54 9.96 10.30
C SER A 269 18.81 8.53 9.78
N ARG A 270 18.35 7.51 10.51
CA ARG A 270 18.59 6.08 10.20
C ARG A 270 17.89 5.62 8.92
N GLY A 271 16.76 6.23 8.59
CA GLY A 271 16.00 5.92 7.38
C GLY A 271 14.55 6.39 7.50
N TRP A 272 13.88 6.60 6.38
CA TRP A 272 12.46 6.95 6.40
C TRP A 272 11.61 5.71 6.68
N MET A 273 10.40 5.92 7.20
CA MET A 273 9.40 4.86 7.33
C MET A 273 8.47 4.92 6.12
N TRP A 274 8.65 4.01 5.17
CA TRP A 274 7.97 4.11 3.86
C TRP A 274 6.56 3.58 3.88
N GLY A 275 6.38 2.37 4.43
CA GLY A 275 5.09 1.72 4.40
C GLY A 275 4.83 0.80 5.58
N CYS A 276 3.55 0.48 5.76
CA CYS A 276 3.08 -0.41 6.82
C CYS A 276 1.93 -1.30 6.37
N ALA A 277 1.75 -2.45 7.01
CA ALA A 277 0.55 -3.29 6.88
C ALA A 277 0.21 -3.93 8.22
N PHE A 278 -1.06 -3.94 8.57
CA PHE A 278 -1.58 -4.62 9.76
C PHE A 278 -1.71 -6.13 9.51
N SER A 279 -1.65 -6.91 10.60
CA SER A 279 -2.16 -8.28 10.62
C SER A 279 -3.68 -8.30 10.56
N GLY A 280 -4.25 -9.43 10.13
CA GLY A 280 -5.70 -9.66 10.02
C GLY A 280 -6.44 -9.54 11.35
N ASP A 281 -5.76 -9.74 12.47
CA ASP A 281 -6.28 -9.54 13.84
C ASP A 281 -6.01 -8.13 14.41
N SER A 282 -5.40 -7.24 13.62
CA SER A 282 -4.99 -5.88 14.00
C SER A 282 -4.03 -5.77 15.19
N GLN A 283 -3.45 -6.89 15.66
CA GLN A 283 -2.56 -6.91 16.84
C GLN A 283 -1.09 -6.59 16.50
N TYR A 284 -0.70 -6.84 15.25
CA TYR A 284 0.64 -6.60 14.77
C TYR A 284 0.63 -5.67 13.55
N ILE A 285 1.76 -5.01 13.35
CA ILE A 285 2.00 -4.19 12.17
C ILE A 285 3.40 -4.48 11.64
N VAL A 286 3.52 -4.68 10.34
CA VAL A 286 4.79 -4.79 9.64
C VAL A 286 5.12 -3.44 9.02
N THR A 287 6.35 -2.98 9.16
CA THR A 287 6.81 -1.72 8.57
C THR A 287 8.04 -1.92 7.70
N ALA A 288 8.17 -1.16 6.61
CA ALA A 288 9.35 -1.12 5.75
C ALA A 288 10.09 0.23 5.89
N SER A 289 11.42 0.17 5.97
CA SER A 289 12.27 1.35 6.17
C SER A 289 13.46 1.43 5.22
N SER A 290 13.94 2.66 5.00
CA SER A 290 15.19 2.92 4.28
C SER A 290 16.45 2.37 4.95
N ASP A 291 16.38 1.90 6.19
CA ASP A 291 17.52 1.30 6.90
C ASP A 291 17.80 -0.16 6.50
N ASN A 292 17.23 -0.58 5.36
CA ASN A 292 17.34 -1.91 4.74
C ASN A 292 16.58 -3.02 5.50
N LEU A 293 15.78 -2.66 6.52
CA LEU A 293 15.06 -3.62 7.35
C LEU A 293 13.55 -3.45 7.18
N ALA A 294 12.85 -4.58 7.24
CA ALA A 294 11.45 -4.61 7.63
C ALA A 294 11.33 -5.07 9.09
N ARG A 295 10.31 -4.60 9.79
CA ARG A 295 10.11 -4.90 11.22
C ARG A 295 8.66 -5.27 11.51
N LEU A 296 8.48 -6.26 12.38
CA LEU A 296 7.19 -6.63 12.95
C LEU A 296 7.08 -6.04 14.34
N TRP A 297 6.01 -5.29 14.59
CA TRP A 297 5.75 -4.60 15.85
C TRP A 297 4.47 -5.10 16.48
N CYS A 298 4.44 -5.14 17.81
CA CYS A 298 3.19 -5.27 18.56
C CYS A 298 2.52 -3.90 18.64
N VAL A 299 1.26 -3.81 18.23
CA VAL A 299 0.51 -2.56 18.17
C VAL A 299 0.29 -1.96 19.55
N GLU A 300 -0.03 -2.78 20.55
CA GLU A 300 -0.30 -2.31 21.92
C GLU A 300 0.96 -1.84 22.65
N THR A 301 2.06 -2.61 22.56
CA THR A 301 3.27 -2.33 23.34
C THR A 301 4.25 -1.42 22.61
N GLY A 302 4.14 -1.31 21.28
CA GLY A 302 5.10 -0.60 20.44
C GLY A 302 6.47 -1.27 20.34
N GLU A 303 6.60 -2.52 20.81
CA GLU A 303 7.86 -3.25 20.77
C GLU A 303 8.10 -3.93 19.42
N ILE A 304 9.36 -3.92 18.98
CA ILE A 304 9.82 -4.74 17.87
C ILE A 304 9.82 -6.20 18.32
N LYS A 305 8.94 -7.01 17.72
CA LYS A 305 8.91 -8.46 17.94
C LYS A 305 9.87 -9.20 17.00
N ARG A 306 10.13 -8.64 15.82
CA ARG A 306 11.03 -9.26 14.83
C ARG A 306 11.58 -8.25 13.84
N GLU A 307 12.79 -8.53 13.36
CA GLU A 307 13.44 -7.80 12.28
C GLU A 307 13.73 -8.76 11.12
N TYR A 308 13.46 -8.31 9.90
CA TYR A 308 13.68 -9.06 8.65
C TYR A 308 14.87 -8.45 7.92
N GLY A 309 16.06 -8.97 8.23
CA GLY A 309 17.33 -8.52 7.66
C GLY A 309 17.75 -9.32 6.44
N GLY A 310 18.03 -8.64 5.33
CA GLY A 310 18.60 -9.29 4.14
C GLY A 310 18.69 -8.40 2.90
N HIS A 311 17.93 -7.31 2.83
CA HIS A 311 18.08 -6.34 1.75
C HIS A 311 19.43 -5.61 1.85
N GLN A 312 20.01 -5.28 0.70
CA GLN A 312 21.30 -4.57 0.60
C GLN A 312 21.15 -3.05 0.45
N LYS A 313 19.93 -2.60 0.17
CA LYS A 313 19.55 -1.18 0.04
C LYS A 313 18.17 -0.97 0.65
N ALA A 314 17.77 0.31 0.70
CA ALA A 314 16.52 0.75 1.31
C ALA A 314 15.30 -0.03 0.80
N VAL A 315 14.42 -0.41 1.73
CA VAL A 315 13.14 -1.07 1.48
C VAL A 315 12.05 -0.01 1.44
N VAL A 316 11.26 0.00 0.38
CA VAL A 316 10.26 1.06 0.11
C VAL A 316 8.84 0.52 0.20
N CYS A 317 8.63 -0.75 -0.13
CA CYS A 317 7.30 -1.34 -0.15
C CYS A 317 7.28 -2.72 0.50
N LEU A 318 6.09 -3.10 0.95
CA LEU A 318 5.80 -4.40 1.53
C LEU A 318 4.38 -4.84 1.14
N ALA A 319 4.21 -6.14 1.00
CA ALA A 319 2.90 -6.78 0.91
C ALA A 319 2.78 -7.80 2.03
N PHE A 320 1.64 -7.78 2.72
CA PHE A 320 1.34 -8.67 3.82
C PHE A 320 -0.08 -9.21 3.63
N ASN A 321 -0.24 -10.53 3.76
CA ASN A 321 -1.54 -11.19 3.71
C ASN A 321 -1.50 -12.42 4.62
N ASP A 322 -2.41 -12.48 5.58
CA ASP A 322 -2.64 -13.60 6.49
C ASP A 322 -4.07 -14.13 6.42
N SER A 323 -4.80 -13.77 5.35
CA SER A 323 -6.17 -14.23 5.12
C SER A 323 -6.17 -15.74 4.91
N VAL A 324 -6.86 -16.47 5.77
CA VAL A 324 -7.14 -17.89 5.55
C VAL A 324 -8.13 -17.98 4.39
N LEU A 325 -7.77 -18.67 3.32
CA LEU A 325 -8.74 -19.04 2.27
C LEU A 325 -9.79 -19.94 2.95
N GLY A 326 -10.99 -19.39 3.14
CA GLY A 326 -12.16 -20.10 3.65
C GLY A 326 -12.73 -21.08 2.63
#